data_AF-A0A655ATE9-F1
#
_entry.id   AF-A0A655ATE9-F1
#
_cell.length_a   1.000
_cell.length_b   1.000
_cell.length_c   1.000
_cell.angle_alpha   90.00
_cell.angle_beta   90.00
_cell.angle_gamma   90.00
#
_symmetry.space_group_name_H-M   'P 1'
#
loop_
_entity.id
_entity.type
_entity.pdbx_description
1 polymer ?
#
loop_
_entity_poly.entity_id
_entity_poly.type
_entity_poly.pdbx_seq_one_letter_code
_entity_poly.pdbx_strand_id
1 'polypeptide(L)'
;MKTGTATTRRRLLAVLIALALRGAAVALLAEPSATGASDPCAASEVARTVGSVAKSMGDYLDSHPETNQVMTAVLQQQVGPGSVASLKAHFEANPKVASDLHALSQPLTDLSTRCSLPISGLQAIGLMQAVQGARR
;
A
#
# COMPACT_ATOMS: atom_id res chain seq x y z
N MET A 1 -33.64 -46.07 -40.36
CA MET A 1 -32.86 -47.03 -39.55
C MET A 1 -31.54 -46.38 -39.14
N LYS A 2 -31.20 -46.43 -37.85
CA LYS A 2 -30.01 -45.84 -37.21
C LYS A 2 -28.76 -46.69 -37.49
N THR A 3 -27.61 -46.03 -37.70
CA THR A 3 -26.23 -46.36 -37.23
C THR A 3 -25.24 -45.43 -37.97
N GLY A 4 -24.18 -44.83 -37.40
CA GLY A 4 -23.58 -45.00 -36.09
C GLY A 4 -22.62 -43.84 -35.77
N THR A 5 -22.44 -43.62 -34.47
CA THR A 5 -21.48 -42.74 -33.81
C THR A 5 -20.07 -43.33 -33.78
N ALA A 6 -19.06 -42.47 -33.64
CA ALA A 6 -17.67 -42.74 -33.21
C ALA A 6 -16.60 -42.84 -34.31
N THR A 7 -16.07 -41.70 -34.79
CA THR A 7 -14.71 -41.67 -35.36
C THR A 7 -13.96 -40.34 -35.26
N THR A 8 -14.61 -39.21 -34.98
CA THR A 8 -13.95 -37.89 -35.09
C THR A 8 -13.40 -37.35 -33.75
N ARG A 9 -13.05 -38.22 -32.80
CA ARG A 9 -12.34 -37.86 -31.54
C ARG A 9 -10.82 -38.10 -31.61
N ARG A 10 -10.24 -38.13 -32.82
CA ARG A 10 -8.82 -38.49 -33.03
C ARG A 10 -7.97 -37.41 -33.71
N ARG A 11 -8.46 -36.17 -33.77
CA ARG A 11 -7.70 -35.01 -34.30
C ARG A 11 -7.29 -34.03 -33.21
N LEU A 12 -6.93 -34.57 -32.05
CA LEU A 12 -6.01 -33.93 -31.12
C LEU A 12 -4.72 -34.74 -31.21
N LEU A 13 -3.69 -34.23 -31.88
CA LEU A 13 -2.26 -34.53 -31.73
C LEU A 13 -1.54 -34.15 -33.04
N ALA A 14 -0.50 -33.32 -32.90
CA ALA A 14 0.45 -32.88 -33.92
C ALA A 14 0.05 -31.66 -34.79
N VAL A 15 0.19 -30.45 -34.22
CA VAL A 15 1.20 -29.50 -34.71
C VAL A 15 1.77 -28.76 -33.51
N LEU A 16 3.08 -28.95 -33.30
CA LEU A 16 3.91 -28.39 -32.25
C LEU A 16 4.39 -26.98 -32.65
N ILE A 17 4.27 -26.04 -31.71
CA ILE A 17 5.30 -25.10 -31.24
C ILE A 17 6.03 -24.26 -32.32
N ALA A 18 5.70 -22.95 -32.36
CA ALA A 18 6.62 -21.91 -32.79
C ALA A 18 6.46 -20.63 -31.92
N LEU A 19 7.42 -20.45 -31.01
CA LEU A 19 7.91 -19.20 -30.44
C LEU A 19 6.90 -18.10 -30.01
N ALA A 20 6.46 -18.18 -28.76
CA ALA A 20 6.11 -16.99 -27.96
C ALA A 20 6.97 -17.01 -26.67
N LEU A 21 8.28 -16.79 -26.83
CA LEU A 21 9.19 -16.67 -25.70
C LEU A 21 9.59 -15.19 -25.56
N ARG A 22 8.99 -14.50 -24.57
CA ARG A 22 9.65 -13.62 -23.58
C ARG A 22 8.66 -12.61 -23.01
N GLY A 23 8.00 -13.06 -21.96
CA GLY A 23 7.19 -12.23 -21.07
C GLY A 23 6.79 -13.09 -19.89
N ALA A 24 7.77 -13.53 -19.10
CA ALA A 24 7.50 -14.25 -17.85
C ALA A 24 6.89 -13.25 -16.87
N ALA A 25 5.59 -12.99 -17.00
CA ALA A 25 4.80 -12.49 -15.90
C ALA A 25 4.76 -13.62 -14.87
N VAL A 26 5.44 -13.42 -13.74
CA VAL A 26 5.28 -14.27 -12.57
C VAL A 26 3.86 -14.04 -12.08
N ALA A 27 2.91 -14.81 -12.60
CA ALA A 27 1.60 -14.94 -12.01
C ALA A 27 1.81 -15.75 -10.73
N LEU A 28 2.00 -15.06 -9.61
CA LEU A 28 1.77 -15.63 -8.29
C LEU A 28 0.30 -16.08 -8.29
N LEU A 29 0.08 -17.37 -8.51
CA LEU A 29 -1.21 -18.01 -8.30
C LEU A 29 -1.47 -17.98 -6.80
N ALA A 30 -2.00 -16.86 -6.32
CA ALA A 30 -2.77 -16.84 -5.09
C ALA A 30 -3.99 -17.73 -5.37
N GLU A 31 -4.02 -18.90 -4.73
CA GLU A 31 -5.18 -19.77 -4.73
C GLU A 31 -6.42 -18.95 -4.32
N PRO A 32 -7.57 -19.13 -4.97
CA PRO A 32 -8.78 -18.44 -4.59
C PRO A 32 -9.23 -19.01 -3.24
N SER A 33 -8.84 -18.35 -2.15
CA SER A 33 -9.40 -18.61 -0.83
C SER A 33 -10.90 -18.31 -0.91
N ALA A 34 -11.70 -19.37 -0.92
CA ALA A 34 -13.16 -19.36 -0.94
C ALA A 34 -13.71 -18.90 0.42
N THR A 35 -13.50 -17.62 0.73
CA THR A 35 -14.26 -16.77 1.65
C THR A 35 -14.02 -15.35 1.14
N GLY A 36 -15.07 -14.58 0.85
CA GLY A 36 -14.99 -13.21 0.33
C GLY A 36 -14.43 -12.16 1.33
N ALA A 37 -13.50 -12.55 2.18
CA ALA A 37 -12.69 -11.64 2.99
C ALA A 37 -11.38 -11.40 2.24
N SER A 38 -11.11 -10.15 1.89
CA SER A 38 -9.77 -9.76 1.45
C SER A 38 -8.76 -10.09 2.55
N ASP A 39 -7.59 -10.59 2.16
CA ASP A 39 -6.47 -10.75 3.10
C ASP A 39 -6.23 -9.38 3.79
N PRO A 40 -6.37 -9.29 5.13
CA PRO A 40 -6.21 -8.03 5.85
C PRO A 40 -4.79 -7.45 5.72
N CYS A 41 -3.83 -8.25 5.27
CA CYS A 41 -2.45 -7.88 5.02
C CYS A 41 -2.13 -7.68 3.53
N ALA A 42 -3.13 -7.81 2.65
CA ALA A 42 -2.97 -7.51 1.24
C ALA A 42 -2.57 -6.03 1.06
N ALA A 43 -1.74 -5.77 0.05
CA ALA A 43 -1.28 -4.41 -0.29
C ALA A 43 -2.45 -3.42 -0.48
N SER A 44 -3.61 -3.88 -0.94
CA SER A 44 -4.83 -3.08 -1.04
C SER A 44 -5.35 -2.61 0.32
N GLU A 45 -5.35 -3.46 1.34
CA GLU A 45 -5.81 -3.08 2.69
C GLU A 45 -4.79 -2.19 3.39
N VAL A 46 -3.50 -2.44 3.16
CA VAL A 46 -2.42 -1.54 3.60
C VAL A 46 -2.60 -0.15 3.00
N ALA A 47 -2.81 -0.05 1.68
CA ALA A 47 -3.02 1.22 1.01
C ALA A 47 -4.28 1.95 1.51
N ARG A 48 -5.38 1.22 1.74
CA ARG A 48 -6.60 1.80 2.33
C ARG A 48 -6.36 2.33 3.75
N THR A 49 -5.62 1.60 4.57
CA THR A 49 -5.28 2.03 5.94
C THR A 49 -4.38 3.26 5.93
N VAL A 50 -3.35 3.28 5.09
CA VAL A 50 -2.50 4.48 4.91
C VAL A 50 -3.34 5.66 4.43
N GLY A 51 -4.24 5.44 3.46
CA GLY A 51 -5.12 6.48 2.94
C GLY A 51 -6.10 7.04 3.97
N SER A 52 -6.68 6.18 4.82
CA SER A 52 -7.59 6.64 5.89
C SER A 52 -6.85 7.43 6.96
N VAL A 53 -5.67 6.95 7.41
CA VAL A 53 -4.81 7.68 8.37
C VAL A 53 -4.40 9.04 7.79
N ALA A 54 -3.97 9.09 6.54
CA ALA A 54 -3.59 10.34 5.88
C ALA A 54 -4.76 11.31 5.77
N LYS A 55 -5.96 10.82 5.45
CA LYS A 55 -7.17 11.65 5.44
C LYS A 55 -7.48 12.22 6.83
N SER A 56 -7.52 11.37 7.86
CA SER A 56 -7.82 11.83 9.23
C SER A 56 -6.77 12.79 9.76
N MET A 57 -5.49 12.59 9.40
CA MET A 57 -4.42 13.54 9.67
C MET A 57 -4.69 14.89 8.98
N GLY A 58 -5.10 14.90 7.71
CA GLY A 58 -5.50 16.11 6.99
C GLY A 58 -6.65 16.86 7.68
N ASP A 59 -7.73 16.15 8.00
CA ASP A 59 -8.88 16.72 8.70
C ASP A 59 -8.48 17.29 10.09
N TYR A 60 -7.54 16.64 10.79
CA TYR A 60 -6.98 17.13 12.05
C TYR A 60 -6.17 18.42 11.85
N LEU A 61 -5.28 18.46 10.86
CA LEU A 61 -4.47 19.66 10.60
C LEU A 61 -5.34 20.84 10.15
N ASP A 62 -6.39 20.61 9.37
CA ASP A 62 -7.33 21.68 8.97
C ASP A 62 -8.06 22.29 10.19
N SER A 63 -8.33 21.49 11.22
CA SER A 63 -8.91 21.97 12.49
C SER A 63 -7.87 22.52 13.49
N HIS A 64 -6.58 22.37 13.22
CA HIS A 64 -5.47 22.82 14.08
C HIS A 64 -4.50 23.71 13.28
N PRO A 65 -4.88 24.97 12.97
CA PRO A 65 -4.15 25.82 12.02
C PRO A 65 -2.72 26.13 12.43
N GLU A 66 -2.43 26.22 13.73
CA GLU A 66 -1.06 26.41 14.23
C GLU A 66 -0.19 25.19 13.91
N THR A 67 -0.66 23.98 14.23
CA THR A 67 0.05 22.74 13.92
C THR A 67 0.22 22.56 12.40
N ASN A 68 -0.80 22.94 11.63
CA ASN A 68 -0.76 22.91 10.17
C ASN A 68 0.31 23.86 9.61
N GLN A 69 0.44 25.07 10.15
CA GLN A 69 1.50 26.00 9.76
C GLN A 69 2.89 25.45 10.06
N VAL A 70 3.11 24.87 11.25
CA VAL A 70 4.41 24.27 11.62
C VAL A 70 4.74 23.12 10.69
N MET A 71 3.81 22.21 10.44
CA MET A 71 3.98 21.09 9.51
C MET A 71 4.24 21.57 8.08
N THR A 72 3.53 22.61 7.63
CA THR A 72 3.73 23.22 6.31
C THR A 72 5.11 23.84 6.16
N ALA A 73 5.58 24.56 7.19
CA ALA A 73 6.92 25.14 7.20
C ALA A 73 8.00 24.04 7.12
N VAL A 74 7.82 22.93 7.83
CA VAL A 74 8.71 21.76 7.76
C VAL A 74 8.76 21.19 6.33
N LEU A 75 7.60 21.06 5.67
CA LEU A 75 7.53 20.58 4.28
C LEU A 75 8.26 21.53 3.32
N GLN A 76 8.18 22.84 3.53
CA GLN A 76 8.83 23.84 2.69
C GLN A 76 10.35 23.91 2.89
N GLN A 77 10.83 23.69 4.11
CA GLN A 77 12.24 23.84 4.47
C GLN A 77 13.11 22.63 4.13
N GLN A 78 12.52 21.59 3.53
CA GLN A 78 13.08 20.23 3.45
C GLN A 78 13.29 19.63 4.84
N VAL A 79 12.90 18.37 5.01
CA VAL A 79 13.00 17.69 6.31
C VAL A 79 14.48 17.52 6.67
N GLY A 80 14.90 18.21 7.73
CA GLY A 80 16.26 18.20 8.27
C GLY A 80 16.30 18.53 9.77
N PRO A 81 17.51 18.58 10.39
CA PRO A 81 17.65 18.73 11.85
C PRO A 81 16.90 19.94 12.44
N GLY A 82 16.93 21.08 11.75
CA GLY A 82 16.20 22.29 12.18
C GLY A 82 14.68 22.09 12.18
N SER A 83 14.13 21.46 11.14
CA SER A 83 12.69 21.16 11.05
C SER A 83 12.23 20.16 12.12
N VAL A 84 13.07 19.16 12.44
CA VAL A 84 12.81 18.19 13.50
C VAL A 84 12.83 18.86 14.88
N ALA A 85 13.75 19.80 15.11
CA ALA A 85 13.80 20.58 16.34
C ALA A 85 12.53 21.43 16.51
N SER A 86 12.07 22.10 15.45
CA SER A 86 10.81 22.87 15.48
C SER A 86 9.59 22.01 15.77
N LEU A 87 9.48 20.83 15.14
CA LEU A 87 8.40 19.88 15.44
C LEU A 87 8.44 19.37 16.89
N LYS A 88 9.63 19.06 17.38
CA LYS A 88 9.82 18.62 18.78
C LYS A 88 9.39 19.71 19.76
N ALA A 89 9.85 20.94 19.56
CA ALA A 89 9.45 22.08 20.39
C ALA A 89 7.93 22.31 20.35
N HIS A 90 7.31 22.18 19.16
CA HIS A 90 5.86 22.27 19.01
C HIS A 90 5.12 21.21 19.83
N PHE A 91 5.57 19.96 19.78
CA PHE A 91 4.95 18.86 20.53
C PHE A 91 5.20 18.94 22.05
N GLU A 92 6.34 19.47 22.48
CA GLU A 92 6.62 19.73 23.89
C GLU A 92 5.71 20.83 24.46
N ALA A 93 5.46 21.88 23.68
CA ALA A 93 4.50 22.93 24.03
C ALA A 93 3.04 22.44 23.93
N ASN A 94 2.76 21.50 23.03
CA ASN A 94 1.42 20.99 22.72
C ASN A 94 1.33 19.46 22.91
N PRO A 95 1.39 18.95 24.15
CA PRO A 95 1.40 17.49 24.41
C PRO A 95 0.12 16.79 23.93
N LYS A 96 -1.02 17.51 23.90
CA LYS A 96 -2.26 17.00 23.33
C LYS A 96 -2.13 16.74 21.83
N VAL A 97 -1.50 17.65 21.08
CA VAL A 97 -1.26 17.46 19.64
C VAL A 97 -0.41 16.22 19.40
N ALA A 98 0.68 16.06 20.16
CA ALA A 98 1.51 14.86 20.06
C ALA A 98 0.71 13.56 20.29
N SER A 99 -0.13 13.54 21.33
CA SER A 99 -0.98 12.40 21.65
C SER A 99 -2.02 12.13 20.56
N ASP A 100 -2.69 13.18 20.05
CA ASP A 100 -3.71 13.05 19.00
C ASP A 100 -3.08 12.51 17.70
N LEU A 101 -1.94 13.05 17.28
CA LEU A 101 -1.25 12.60 16.08
C LEU A 101 -0.72 11.16 16.22
N HIS A 102 -0.27 10.79 17.41
CA HIS A 102 0.10 9.41 17.71
C HIS A 102 -1.12 8.48 17.64
N ALA A 103 -2.26 8.89 18.20
CA ALA A 103 -3.52 8.15 18.12
C ALA A 103 -3.99 7.94 16.67
N LEU A 104 -3.90 8.98 15.84
CA LEU A 104 -4.24 8.93 14.41
C LEU A 104 -3.35 7.96 13.62
N SER A 105 -2.10 7.77 14.06
CA SER A 105 -1.17 6.83 13.43
C SER A 105 -1.32 5.37 13.88
N GLN A 106 -2.08 5.09 14.95
CA GLN A 106 -2.22 3.74 15.51
C GLN A 106 -2.71 2.69 14.52
N PRO A 107 -3.68 2.96 13.62
CA PRO A 107 -4.14 1.96 12.66
C PRO A 107 -3.00 1.40 11.79
N LEU A 108 -2.00 2.23 11.47
CA LEU A 108 -0.84 1.80 10.71
C LEU A 108 0.11 0.92 11.55
N THR A 109 0.33 1.29 12.82
CA THR A 109 1.15 0.51 13.77
C THR A 109 0.53 -0.86 14.08
N ASP A 110 -0.79 -0.88 14.29
CA ASP A 110 -1.55 -2.11 14.54
C ASP A 110 -1.49 -3.04 13.33
N LEU A 111 -1.64 -2.49 12.13
CA LEU A 111 -1.54 -3.25 10.88
C LEU A 111 -0.12 -3.80 10.67
N SER A 112 0.90 -2.97 10.90
CA SER A 112 2.32 -3.37 10.82
C SER A 112 2.62 -4.55 11.74
N THR A 113 2.14 -4.46 13.00
CA THR A 113 2.30 -5.52 14.01
C THR A 113 1.53 -6.78 13.62
N ARG A 114 0.26 -6.64 13.21
CA ARG A 114 -0.61 -7.75 12.83
C ARG A 114 -0.05 -8.52 11.62
N CYS A 115 0.48 -7.82 10.63
CA CYS A 115 0.93 -8.41 9.38
C CYS A 115 2.42 -8.77 9.38
N SER A 116 3.15 -8.52 10.48
CA SER A 116 4.61 -8.69 10.56
C SER A 116 5.34 -8.03 9.39
N LEU A 117 4.78 -6.92 8.92
CA LEU A 117 5.26 -6.16 7.78
C LEU A 117 6.09 -5.00 8.32
N PRO A 118 7.33 -4.78 7.87
CA PRO A 118 8.03 -3.53 8.14
C PRO A 118 7.42 -2.47 7.22
N ILE A 119 6.21 -2.02 7.55
CA ILE A 119 5.51 -0.96 6.82
C ILE A 119 5.31 0.21 7.76
N SER A 120 6.13 1.22 7.54
CA SER A 120 5.93 2.60 7.99
C SER A 120 5.39 3.43 6.83
N GLY A 121 4.80 4.60 7.14
CA GLY A 121 4.37 5.55 6.10
C GLY A 121 5.49 5.91 5.12
N LEU A 122 6.73 5.99 5.60
CA LEU A 122 7.93 6.21 4.79
C LEU A 122 8.22 5.06 3.82
N GLN A 123 8.03 3.81 4.24
CA GLN A 123 8.21 2.65 3.35
C GLN A 123 7.13 2.56 2.28
N ALA A 124 5.89 2.94 2.60
CA ALA A 124 4.82 3.04 1.61
C ALA A 124 5.15 4.09 0.52
N ILE A 125 5.67 5.27 0.93
CA ILE A 125 6.16 6.30 -0.01
C ILE A 125 7.33 5.77 -0.84
N GLY A 126 8.28 5.07 -0.22
CA GLY A 126 9.42 4.45 -0.90
C GLY A 126 9.00 3.40 -1.94
N LEU A 127 7.98 2.60 -1.65
CA LEU A 127 7.42 1.63 -2.60
C LEU A 127 6.84 2.35 -3.84
N MET A 128 6.12 3.45 -3.64
CA MET A 128 5.58 4.24 -4.75
C MET A 128 6.69 4.87 -5.61
N GLN A 129 7.79 5.32 -4.99
CA GLN A 129 8.98 5.79 -5.72
C GLN A 129 9.64 4.66 -6.51
N ALA A 130 9.75 3.45 -5.94
CA ALA A 130 10.28 2.28 -6.63
C ALA A 130 9.41 1.88 -7.85
N VAL A 131 8.08 1.95 -7.73
CA VAL A 131 7.15 1.73 -8.85
C VAL A 131 7.37 2.76 -9.97
N GLN A 132 7.58 4.03 -9.64
CA GLN A 132 7.89 5.07 -10.62
C GLN A 132 9.24 4.85 -11.30
N GLY A 133 10.24 4.37 -10.54
CA GLY A 133 11.56 4.02 -11.06
C GLY A 133 11.52 2.81 -11.99
N ALA A 134 10.74 1.77 -11.66
CA ALA A 134 10.57 0.57 -12.48
C ALA A 134 9.79 0.81 -13.79
N ARG A 135 9.10 1.95 -13.90
CA ARG A 135 8.39 2.38 -15.12
C ARG A 135 9.31 3.08 -16.13
N ARG A 136 10.47 3.59 -15.68
CA ARG A 136 11.47 4.23 -16.55
C ARG A 136 12.42 3.19 -17.11
#